data_AF-A0A538GM87-F1
#
_entry.id   AF-A0A538GM87-F1
#
_cell.length_a   1.000
_cell.length_b   1.000
_cell.length_c   1.000
_cell.angle_alpha   90.00
_cell.angle_beta   90.00
_cell.angle_gamma   90.00
#
_symmetry.space_group_name_H-M   'P 1'
#
loop_
_entity.id
_entity.type
_entity.pdbx_description
1 polymer ?
#
loop_
_entity_poly.entity_id
_entity_poly.type
_entity_poly.pdbx_seq_one_letter_code
_entity_poly.pdbx_strand_id
1 'polypeptide(L)'
;MRVEGSVTAISWIPSEAIEGLPKLPFELGVGHYDEPPPDRLEQGDLGRLRDADRFREANLLEAWIDVEDGAIVGAAYRGGGLVGSTTFRLGPKAIVVPGVPFEVLRTEPEISGDRARFVQTVGGRAGFPCSASTRQRPGRRSR
;
A
#
# COMPACT_ATOMS: atom_id res chain seq x y z
N MET A 1 6.39 14.93 27.75
CA MET A 1 5.27 15.14 26.81
C MET A 1 5.37 14.12 25.69
N ARG A 2 4.28 13.51 25.23
CA ARG A 2 4.29 12.61 24.07
C ARG A 2 3.61 13.26 22.86
N VAL A 3 4.23 13.15 21.69
CA VAL A 3 3.66 13.58 20.40
C VAL A 3 3.51 12.35 19.52
N GLU A 4 2.34 12.16 18.93
CA GLU A 4 2.01 10.99 18.12
C GLU A 4 1.49 11.42 16.76
N GLY A 5 1.70 10.58 15.75
CA GLY A 5 1.20 10.79 14.41
C GLY A 5 1.18 9.50 13.60
N SER A 6 0.47 9.54 12.47
CA SER A 6 0.39 8.42 11.55
C SER A 6 0.44 8.88 10.11
N VAL A 7 1.00 8.05 9.24
CA VAL A 7 0.96 8.22 7.79
C VAL A 7 0.55 6.91 7.14
N THR A 8 -0.28 7.00 6.11
CA THR A 8 -0.65 5.85 5.29
C THR A 8 -0.30 6.12 3.84
N ALA A 9 0.40 5.20 3.20
CA ALA A 9 0.62 5.19 1.76
C ALA A 9 -0.17 4.03 1.13
N ILE A 10 -0.91 4.30 0.06
CA ILE A 10 -1.69 3.29 -0.68
C ILE A 10 -1.26 3.31 -2.15
N SER A 11 -1.02 2.13 -2.70
CA SER A 11 -0.77 1.90 -4.12
C SER A 11 -1.97 1.18 -4.75
N TRP A 12 -2.52 1.73 -5.84
CA TRP A 12 -3.62 1.14 -6.60
C TRP A 12 -3.35 1.28 -8.11
N ILE A 13 -4.05 0.51 -8.93
CA ILE A 13 -3.93 0.61 -10.39
C ILE A 13 -5.09 1.46 -10.93
N PRO A 14 -4.83 2.68 -11.43
CA PRO A 14 -5.89 3.49 -12.03
C PRO A 14 -6.42 2.82 -13.30
N SER A 15 -7.72 2.97 -13.56
CA SER A 15 -8.38 2.37 -14.72
C SER A 15 -7.78 2.82 -16.05
N GLU A 16 -7.29 4.06 -16.08
CA GLU A 16 -6.66 4.71 -17.21
C GLU A 16 -5.25 4.16 -17.51
N ALA A 17 -4.62 3.46 -16.56
CA ALA A 17 -3.28 2.91 -16.73
C ALA A 17 -3.25 1.58 -17.53
N ILE A 18 -4.41 1.03 -17.91
CA ILE A 18 -4.52 -0.24 -18.63
C ILE A 18 -5.01 0.00 -20.07
N GLU A 19 -4.08 -0.05 -21.04
CA GLU A 19 -4.35 0.01 -22.48
C GLU A 19 -4.11 -1.36 -23.17
N GLY A 20 -4.95 -1.75 -24.14
CA GLY A 20 -4.72 -2.90 -25.03
C GLY A 20 -5.21 -4.29 -24.54
N LEU A 21 -4.61 -5.38 -25.07
CA LEU A 21 -4.95 -6.80 -24.85
C LEU A 21 -5.12 -7.27 -23.37
N PRO A 22 -4.47 -6.66 -22.34
CA PRO A 22 -4.77 -6.95 -20.94
C PRO A 22 -6.19 -6.56 -20.47
N LYS A 23 -7.00 -5.95 -21.34
CA LYS A 23 -8.42 -5.62 -21.07
C LYS A 23 -9.36 -6.81 -21.13
N LEU A 24 -8.99 -7.92 -21.79
CA LEU A 24 -9.88 -9.08 -21.98
C LEU A 24 -10.49 -9.63 -20.68
N PRO A 25 -9.76 -9.79 -19.56
CA PRO A 25 -10.36 -10.19 -18.29
C PRO A 25 -11.38 -9.17 -17.75
N PHE A 26 -11.19 -7.87 -17.99
CA PHE A 26 -12.10 -6.81 -17.55
C PHE A 26 -13.34 -6.73 -18.46
N GLU A 27 -13.16 -6.86 -19.78
CA GLU A 27 -14.25 -6.87 -20.78
C GLU A 27 -15.14 -8.13 -20.68
N LEU A 28 -14.57 -9.26 -20.26
CA LEU A 28 -15.31 -10.51 -19.99
C LEU A 28 -15.98 -10.53 -18.60
N GLY A 29 -15.89 -9.43 -17.82
CA GLY A 29 -16.48 -9.32 -16.48
C GLY A 29 -15.78 -10.14 -15.39
N VAL A 30 -14.55 -10.60 -15.66
CA VAL A 30 -13.74 -11.46 -14.80
C VAL A 30 -12.86 -10.62 -13.84
N GLY A 31 -12.43 -9.42 -14.24
CA GLY A 31 -11.71 -8.45 -13.40
C GLY A 31 -12.48 -7.13 -13.25
N HIS A 32 -12.16 -6.35 -12.21
CA HIS A 32 -12.74 -5.03 -11.94
C HIS A 32 -11.62 -4.00 -11.75
N TYR A 33 -11.88 -2.74 -12.11
CA TYR A 33 -10.93 -1.65 -11.87
C TYR A 33 -10.87 -1.33 -10.38
N ASP A 34 -9.67 -0.98 -9.90
CA ASP A 34 -9.51 -0.43 -8.57
C ASP A 34 -10.09 1.00 -8.60
N GLU A 35 -11.22 1.23 -7.94
CA GLU A 35 -11.68 2.61 -7.69
C GLU A 35 -10.58 3.36 -6.89
N PRO A 36 -10.43 4.69 -7.04
CA PRO A 36 -9.40 5.46 -6.33
C PRO A 36 -9.64 5.47 -4.81
N PRO A 37 -8.63 5.17 -3.97
CA PRO A 37 -8.78 5.17 -2.50
C PRO A 37 -9.38 6.49 -1.99
N PRO A 38 -10.13 6.46 -0.88
CA PRO A 38 -10.73 7.68 -0.33
C PRO A 38 -9.65 8.67 0.15
N ASP A 39 -9.97 9.96 0.09
CA ASP A 39 -9.07 11.03 0.55
C ASP A 39 -8.82 11.01 2.07
N ARG A 40 -9.70 10.35 2.83
CA ARG A 40 -9.60 10.18 4.28
C ARG A 40 -9.82 8.72 4.65
N LEU A 41 -9.02 8.26 5.60
CA LEU A 41 -9.07 6.90 6.13
C LEU A 41 -9.41 6.96 7.61
N GLU A 42 -10.42 6.20 7.99
CA GLU A 42 -10.78 5.95 9.38
C GLU A 42 -10.10 4.67 9.89
N GLN A 43 -10.10 4.49 11.21
CA GLN A 43 -9.55 3.28 11.81
C GLN A 43 -10.30 2.03 11.33
N GLY A 44 -9.57 1.06 10.77
CA GLY A 44 -10.13 -0.18 10.23
C GLY A 44 -10.45 -0.15 8.74
N ASP A 45 -10.40 1.00 8.08
CA ASP A 45 -10.71 1.13 6.65
C ASP A 45 -9.80 0.29 5.76
N LEU A 46 -8.52 0.15 6.12
CA LEU A 46 -7.56 -0.58 5.29
C LEU A 46 -7.93 -2.06 5.09
N GLY A 47 -8.49 -2.71 6.10
CA GLY A 47 -8.98 -4.09 5.96
C GLY A 47 -10.17 -4.17 5.02
N ARG A 48 -11.15 -3.26 5.18
CA ARG A 48 -12.31 -3.17 4.31
C ARG A 48 -11.93 -2.87 2.86
N LEU A 49 -11.00 -1.94 2.65
CA LEU A 49 -10.50 -1.56 1.33
C LEU A 49 -9.75 -2.72 0.66
N ARG A 50 -8.97 -3.50 1.42
CA ARG A 50 -8.34 -4.73 0.91
C ARG A 50 -9.40 -5.73 0.45
N ASP A 51 -10.40 -6.01 1.28
CA ASP A 51 -11.43 -7.02 1.01
C ASP A 51 -12.35 -6.63 -0.15
N ALA A 52 -12.41 -5.33 -0.47
CA ALA A 52 -13.07 -4.79 -1.64
C ALA A 52 -12.10 -4.57 -2.84
N ASP A 53 -10.90 -5.15 -2.79
CA ASP A 53 -9.88 -5.12 -3.85
C ASP A 53 -9.51 -3.69 -4.31
N ARG A 54 -9.47 -2.73 -3.37
CA ARG A 54 -9.32 -1.29 -3.66
C ARG A 54 -7.88 -0.78 -3.70
N PHE A 55 -6.91 -1.65 -3.43
CA PHE A 55 -5.50 -1.34 -3.53
C PHE A 55 -4.66 -2.61 -3.74
N ARG A 56 -3.42 -2.43 -4.19
CA ARG A 56 -2.42 -3.50 -4.32
C ARG A 56 -1.55 -3.62 -3.09
N GLU A 57 -1.25 -2.49 -2.47
CA GLU A 57 -0.47 -2.42 -1.24
C GLU A 57 -0.91 -1.21 -0.41
N ALA A 58 -0.93 -1.37 0.91
CA ALA A 58 -1.07 -0.27 1.85
C ALA A 58 -0.01 -0.37 2.95
N ASN A 59 0.62 0.77 3.28
CA ASN A 59 1.63 0.92 4.31
C ASN A 59 1.12 1.89 5.39
N LEU A 60 0.77 1.38 6.57
CA LEU A 60 0.40 2.18 7.73
C LEU A 60 1.60 2.29 8.68
N LEU A 61 2.05 3.51 8.96
CA LEU A 61 3.07 3.81 9.95
C LEU A 61 2.47 4.74 11.01
N GLU A 62 2.47 4.27 12.26
CA GLU A 62 2.10 5.07 13.44
C GLU A 62 3.36 5.28 14.28
N ALA A 63 3.69 6.52 14.63
CA ALA A 63 4.92 6.85 15.34
C ALA A 63 4.66 7.83 16.49
N TRP A 64 5.55 7.80 17.47
CA TRP A 64 5.55 8.74 18.57
C TRP A 64 6.96 9.12 19.02
N ILE A 65 7.06 10.29 19.63
CA ILE A 65 8.25 10.78 20.34
C ILE A 65 7.89 11.20 21.76
N ASP A 66 8.81 10.98 22.68
CA ASP A 66 8.79 11.50 24.04
C ASP A 66 9.72 12.70 24.14
N VAL A 67 9.20 13.81 24.66
CA VAL A 67 9.89 15.10 24.78
C VAL A 67 9.94 15.53 26.24
N GLU A 68 11.14 15.82 26.74
CA GLU A 68 11.41 16.37 28.07
C GLU A 68 12.29 17.62 27.92
N ASP A 69 11.92 18.72 28.57
CA ASP A 69 12.64 20.00 28.52
C ASP A 69 13.02 20.47 27.10
N GLY A 70 12.16 20.19 26.12
CA GLY A 70 12.36 20.55 24.71
C GLY A 70 13.28 19.61 23.93
N ALA A 71 13.79 18.55 24.53
CA ALA A 71 14.61 17.52 23.89
C ALA A 71 13.83 16.21 23.67
N ILE A 72 14.08 15.53 22.55
CA ILE A 72 13.53 14.21 22.30
C ILE A 72 14.34 13.17 23.11
N VAL A 73 13.69 12.53 24.07
CA VAL A 73 14.29 11.50 24.95
C VAL A 73 13.91 10.08 24.57
N GLY A 74 12.90 9.91 23.72
CA GLY A 74 12.45 8.61 23.23
C GLY A 74 11.73 8.73 21.89
N ALA A 75 11.83 7.69 21.06
CA ALA A 75 11.10 7.59 19.81
C ALA A 75 10.81 6.12 19.51
N ALA A 76 9.61 5.83 19.04
CA ALA A 76 9.25 4.49 18.59
C ALA A 76 8.10 4.56 17.59
N TYR A 77 7.90 3.47 16.85
CA TYR A 77 6.86 3.40 15.84
C TYR A 77 6.41 1.96 15.63
N ARG A 78 5.18 1.83 15.13
CA ARG A 78 4.50 0.58 14.82
C ARG A 78 3.73 0.72 13.50
N GLY A 79 2.98 -0.33 13.17
CA GLY A 79 2.09 -0.36 12.03
C GLY A 79 2.27 -1.64 11.23
N GLY A 80 1.95 -1.60 9.94
CA GLY A 80 2.06 -2.77 9.10
C GLY A 80 1.75 -2.54 7.63
N GLY A 81 2.02 -3.58 6.86
CA GLY A 81 1.68 -3.66 5.45
C GLY A 81 0.47 -4.55 5.20
N LEU A 82 -0.40 -4.15 4.28
CA LEU A 82 -1.42 -5.02 3.71
C LEU A 82 -1.17 -5.17 2.22
N VAL A 83 -1.31 -6.40 1.73
CA VAL A 83 -1.29 -6.70 0.30
C VAL A 83 -2.71 -6.98 -0.14
N GLY A 84 -3.08 -6.40 -1.29
CA GLY A 84 -4.40 -6.60 -1.91
C GLY A 84 -4.67 -8.07 -2.21
N SER A 85 -5.94 -8.47 -2.10
CA SER A 85 -6.43 -9.71 -2.70
C SER A 85 -6.67 -9.52 -4.20
N THR A 86 -7.01 -10.60 -4.88
CA THR A 86 -7.50 -10.52 -6.25
C THR A 86 -8.73 -11.39 -6.39
N THR A 87 -9.88 -10.76 -6.62
CA THR A 87 -11.14 -11.47 -6.88
C THR A 87 -11.39 -11.60 -8.37
N PHE A 88 -11.61 -12.84 -8.82
CA PHE A 88 -12.05 -13.14 -10.18
C PHE A 88 -13.44 -13.75 -10.18
N ARG A 89 -14.23 -13.44 -11.22
CA ARG A 89 -15.51 -14.12 -11.47
C ARG A 89 -15.32 -15.25 -12.49
N LEU A 90 -15.77 -16.44 -12.13
CA LEU A 90 -15.90 -17.60 -13.02
C LEU A 90 -17.38 -18.00 -13.08
N GLY A 91 -18.09 -17.46 -14.08
CA GLY A 91 -19.55 -17.57 -14.15
C GLY A 91 -20.21 -16.93 -12.91
N PRO A 92 -21.13 -17.62 -12.21
CA PRO A 92 -21.78 -17.08 -11.00
C PRO A 92 -20.91 -17.13 -9.74
N LYS A 93 -19.70 -17.73 -9.80
CA LYS A 93 -18.82 -17.90 -8.63
C LYS A 93 -17.74 -16.83 -8.60
N ALA A 94 -17.44 -16.32 -7.40
CA ALA A 94 -16.27 -15.50 -7.12
C ALA A 94 -15.16 -16.35 -6.50
N ILE A 95 -13.94 -16.18 -6.99
CA ILE A 95 -12.73 -16.79 -6.43
C ILE A 95 -11.83 -15.66 -5.95
N VAL A 96 -11.54 -15.62 -4.66
CA VAL A 96 -10.62 -14.66 -4.05
C VAL A 96 -9.28 -15.32 -3.84
N VAL A 97 -8.23 -14.75 -4.42
CA VAL A 97 -6.86 -15.19 -4.19
C VAL A 97 -6.17 -14.14 -3.31
N PRO A 98 -5.84 -14.46 -2.04
CA PRO A 98 -5.23 -13.48 -1.15
C PRO A 98 -3.80 -13.15 -1.59
N GLY A 99 -3.41 -11.89 -1.42
CA GLY A 99 -2.01 -11.49 -1.46
C GLY A 99 -1.26 -12.03 -0.24
N VAL A 100 0.05 -12.25 -0.40
CA VAL A 100 0.93 -12.72 0.67
C VAL A 100 1.84 -11.57 1.08
N PRO A 101 1.68 -10.99 2.29
CA PRO A 101 2.56 -9.94 2.78
C PRO A 101 3.95 -10.51 3.08
N PHE A 102 4.98 -9.71 2.83
CA PHE A 102 6.32 -9.95 3.35
C PHE A 102 6.47 -9.40 4.76
N GLU A 103 7.59 -9.75 5.40
CA GLU A 103 7.98 -9.15 6.66
C GLU A 103 8.12 -7.63 6.50
N VAL A 104 7.62 -6.89 7.48
CA VAL A 104 7.74 -5.44 7.52
C VAL A 104 9.13 -5.07 8.01
N LEU A 105 9.90 -4.39 7.15
CA LEU A 105 11.24 -3.94 7.49
C LEU A 105 11.19 -2.56 8.14
N ARG A 106 12.00 -2.38 9.18
CA ARG A 106 12.06 -1.18 10.01
C ARG A 106 13.51 -0.85 10.33
N THR A 107 13.85 0.43 10.27
CA THR A 107 15.12 0.93 10.81
C THR A 107 14.93 1.41 12.24
N GLU A 108 15.99 1.48 13.04
CA GLU A 108 15.90 2.18 14.31
C GLU A 108 15.52 3.66 14.06
N PRO A 109 14.69 4.30 14.91
CA PRO A 109 14.40 5.72 14.79
C PRO A 109 15.67 6.56 14.83
N GLU A 110 15.84 7.45 13.86
CA GLU A 110 16.97 8.38 13.82
C GLU A 110 16.55 9.69 14.48
N ILE A 111 17.14 10.04 15.64
CA ILE A 111 16.91 11.31 16.31
C ILE A 111 18.03 12.28 15.94
N SER A 112 17.68 13.49 15.48
CA SER A 112 18.61 14.57 15.15
C SER A 112 18.07 15.90 15.65
N GLY A 113 18.61 16.38 16.77
CA GLY A 113 18.17 17.62 17.41
C GLY A 113 16.70 17.53 17.84
N ASP A 114 15.86 18.37 17.22
CA ASP A 114 14.42 18.48 17.47
C ASP A 114 13.57 17.61 16.52
N ARG A 115 14.19 16.66 15.80
CA ARG A 115 13.53 15.82 14.80
C ARG A 115 13.77 14.33 15.04
N ALA A 116 12.77 13.53 14.71
CA ALA A 116 12.89 12.08 14.61
C ALA A 116 12.48 11.62 13.20
N ARG A 117 13.21 10.65 12.64
CA ARG A 117 12.90 10.02 11.35
C ARG A 117 12.60 8.53 11.56
N PHE A 118 11.51 8.10 10.93
CA PHE A 118 11.03 6.72 10.95
C PHE A 118 11.01 6.17 9.52
N VAL A 119 11.44 4.93 9.32
CA VAL A 119 11.46 4.29 7.99
C VAL A 119 10.85 2.90 8.07
N GLN A 120 9.70 2.72 7.41
CA GLN A 120 9.03 1.43 7.29
C GLN A 120 8.88 1.04 5.82
N THR A 121 9.37 -0.14 5.47
CA THR A 121 9.16 -0.75 4.16
C THR A 121 8.19 -1.90 4.29
N VAL A 122 7.16 -1.89 3.46
CA VAL A 122 6.21 -2.99 3.33
C VAL A 122 6.24 -3.51 1.90
N GLY A 123 5.65 -4.67 1.69
CA GLY A 123 5.50 -5.25 0.37
C GLY A 123 4.94 -6.66 0.45
N GLY A 124 4.84 -7.30 -0.70
CA GLY A 124 4.48 -8.70 -0.78
C GLY A 124 4.16 -9.15 -2.19
N ARG A 125 3.59 -10.34 -2.29
CA ARG A 125 3.21 -10.95 -3.56
C ARG A 125 1.70 -10.84 -3.75
N ALA A 126 1.28 -10.22 -4.86
CA ALA A 126 -0.13 -10.20 -5.24
C ALA A 126 -0.67 -11.63 -5.46
N GLY A 127 -1.94 -11.84 -5.13
CA GLY A 127 -2.59 -13.15 -5.23
C GLY A 127 -2.60 -13.72 -6.65
N PHE A 128 -2.74 -12.86 -7.66
CA PHE A 128 -2.66 -13.27 -9.06
C PHE A 128 -1.85 -12.27 -9.91
N PRO A 129 -0.73 -12.70 -10.51
CA PRO A 129 0.05 -11.84 -11.38
C PRO A 129 -0.61 -11.74 -12.75
N CYS A 130 -1.43 -10.70 -12.97
CA CYS A 130 -1.74 -10.27 -14.33
C CYS A 130 -0.57 -9.46 -14.86
N SER A 131 0.26 -10.06 -15.72
CA SER A 131 1.30 -9.34 -16.44
C SER A 131 0.67 -8.31 -17.38
N ALA A 132 0.65 -7.04 -16.99
CA ALA A 132 0.39 -5.95 -17.92
C ALA A 132 1.68 -5.67 -18.70
N SER A 133 1.60 -5.63 -20.02
CA SER A 133 2.64 -5.03 -20.86
C SER A 133 2.64 -3.53 -20.58
N THR A 134 3.49 -3.06 -19.67
CA THR A 134 3.71 -1.62 -19.52
C THR A 134 4.60 -1.16 -20.67
N ARG A 135 4.12 -0.24 -21.50
CA ARG A 135 4.93 0.41 -22.52
C ARG A 135 5.94 1.33 -21.80
N GLN A 136 7.07 0.77 -21.34
CA GLN A 136 8.15 1.61 -20.83
C GLN A 136 8.56 2.55 -21.96
N ARG A 137 8.38 3.86 -21.79
CA ARG A 137 9.14 4.82 -22.60
C ARG A 137 10.61 4.57 -22.28
N PRO A 138 11.49 4.36 -23.28
CA PRO A 138 12.91 4.14 -23.00
C PRO A 138 13.41 5.32 -22.18
N GLY A 139 13.81 5.04 -20.93
CA GLY A 139 14.33 6.05 -20.04
C GLY A 139 15.49 6.76 -20.71
N ARG A 140 15.43 8.10 -20.82
CA ARG A 140 16.62 8.89 -21.11
C ARG A 140 17.61 8.58 -19.99
N ARG A 141 18.66 7.81 -20.32
CA ARG A 141 19.87 7.78 -19.50
C ARG A 141 20.43 9.20 -19.49
N SER A 142 20.23 9.93 -18.40
CA SER A 142 21.10 11.06 -18.07
C SER A 142 22.48 10.46 -17.76
N ARG A 143 23.45 10.77 -18.64
CA ARG A 143 24.87 10.65 -18.33
C ARG A 143 25.26 11.74 -17.34
#